data_AF-A0A2J8MZ63-F1
#
_entry.id   AF-A0A2J8MZ63-F1
#
_cell.length_a   1.000
_cell.length_b   1.000
_cell.length_c   1.000
_cell.angle_alpha   90.00
_cell.angle_beta   90.00
_cell.angle_gamma   90.00
#
_symmetry.space_group_name_H-M   'P 1'
#
loop_
_entity.id
_entity.type
_entity.pdbx_description
1 polymer ?
#
loop_
_entity_poly.entity_id
_entity_poly.type
_entity_poly.pdbx_seq_one_letter_code
_entity_poly.pdbx_strand_id
1 'polypeptide(L)'
;MAVWGLGSRLGLRGCFGAARLLYPRFQSRGPQGVEDGDRPQPSSKTPRIPKIYTKTGDKGFSSTFTGERRPKDDQVFEAVGTTDELSSAIGFALELVTEKGHTFAEELQKIQCTLQDVGSALATPRSSAREAHLKYTAFKAGPILELEQWIDKYTSQLPPLTAFILP
;
A
#
# COMPACT_ATOMS: atom_id res chain seq x y z
N MET A 1 51.51 15.52 42.05
CA MET A 1 51.44 15.04 43.45
C MET A 1 49.96 14.86 43.78
N ALA A 2 49.37 13.71 44.10
CA ALA A 2 49.77 12.33 44.37
C ALA A 2 48.59 11.44 43.90
N VAL A 3 48.76 10.48 42.99
CA VAL A 3 48.93 9.01 43.18
C VAL A 3 48.21 8.40 44.39
N TRP A 4 47.15 7.62 44.13
CA TRP A 4 46.71 6.34 44.73
C TRP A 4 45.87 5.65 43.62
N GLY A 5 45.91 4.36 43.28
CA GLY A 5 46.58 3.19 43.81
C GLY A 5 45.63 1.96 43.78
N LEU A 6 45.71 1.17 42.70
CA LEU A 6 45.40 -0.28 42.51
C LEU A 6 43.98 -0.90 42.63
N GLY A 7 43.66 -1.68 41.58
CA GLY A 7 42.99 -3.02 41.65
C GLY A 7 41.46 -3.01 41.50
N SER A 8 40.76 -3.84 40.71
CA SER A 8 41.08 -5.07 39.98
C SER A 8 39.95 -5.37 38.97
N ARG A 9 40.30 -6.13 37.92
CA ARG A 9 39.51 -6.92 36.94
C ARG A 9 38.00 -7.11 37.17
N LEU A 10 37.22 -6.95 36.09
CA LEU A 10 36.17 -7.84 35.52
C LEU A 10 35.60 -7.04 34.33
N GLY A 11 35.80 -7.39 33.06
CA GLY A 11 35.40 -8.63 32.41
C GLY A 11 33.92 -8.55 32.00
N LEU A 12 33.60 -8.04 30.81
CA LEU A 12 32.51 -8.54 29.94
C LEU A 12 32.39 -7.70 28.66
N ARG A 13 32.70 -8.38 27.54
CA ARG A 13 32.30 -8.01 26.18
C ARG A 13 30.76 -8.07 26.08
N GLY A 14 30.12 -7.03 25.56
CA GLY A 14 28.74 -7.05 25.07
C GLY A 14 28.74 -6.47 23.66
N CYS A 15 28.86 -7.32 22.63
CA CYS A 15 27.75 -7.85 21.85
C CYS A 15 27.12 -6.79 20.92
N PHE A 16 27.74 -6.63 19.75
CA PHE A 16 27.08 -6.18 18.53
C PHE A 16 25.87 -7.08 18.25
N GLY A 17 24.67 -6.52 18.41
CA GLY A 17 23.42 -7.16 18.02
C GLY A 17 23.28 -7.16 16.51
N ALA A 18 23.83 -8.16 15.85
CA ALA A 18 23.47 -8.50 14.48
C ALA A 18 22.05 -9.09 14.49
N ALA A 19 21.06 -8.29 14.08
CA ALA A 19 19.70 -8.76 13.84
C ALA A 19 19.73 -9.75 12.67
N ARG A 20 19.77 -11.04 13.01
CA ARG A 20 19.74 -12.15 12.07
C ARG A 20 18.34 -12.25 11.49
N LEU A 21 18.16 -11.77 10.26
CA LEU A 21 17.02 -12.08 9.40
C LEU A 21 16.85 -13.60 9.32
N LEU A 22 15.85 -14.14 10.02
CA LEU A 22 15.44 -15.54 9.93
C LEU A 22 14.59 -15.72 8.66
N TYR A 23 15.27 -15.90 7.52
CA TYR A 23 14.66 -16.57 6.37
C TYR A 23 14.88 -18.08 6.51
N PRO A 24 13.83 -18.93 6.47
CA PRO A 24 14.03 -20.37 6.43
C PRO A 24 14.70 -20.77 5.11
N ARG A 25 15.90 -21.35 5.22
CA ARG A 25 16.68 -21.98 4.15
C ARG A 25 15.85 -23.12 3.53
N PHE A 26 15.40 -22.94 2.29
CA PHE A 26 14.82 -23.99 1.47
C PHE A 26 15.92 -25.00 1.08
N GLN A 27 15.95 -26.17 1.72
CA GLN A 27 16.79 -27.29 1.31
C GLN A 27 16.00 -28.23 0.41
N SER A 28 16.29 -28.20 -0.89
CA SER A 28 15.88 -29.23 -1.83
C SER A 28 16.74 -30.48 -1.62
N ARG A 29 16.15 -31.59 -1.16
CA ARG A 29 16.74 -32.93 -1.31
C ARG A 29 15.93 -33.71 -2.34
N GLY A 30 16.62 -34.12 -3.39
CA GLY A 30 16.15 -35.08 -4.40
C GLY A 30 16.14 -36.53 -3.87
N PRO A 31 15.79 -37.50 -4.72
CA PRO A 31 14.84 -38.55 -4.38
C PRO A 31 15.50 -39.87 -3.98
N GLN A 32 14.82 -40.65 -3.12
CA GLN A 32 14.99 -42.09 -3.01
C GLN A 32 13.60 -42.72 -2.87
N GLY A 33 13.26 -43.59 -3.82
CA GLY A 33 11.96 -44.24 -3.89
C GLY A 33 11.89 -45.51 -3.05
N VAL A 34 10.66 -45.88 -2.67
CA VAL A 34 10.17 -47.25 -2.44
C VAL A 34 8.66 -47.22 -2.72
N GLU A 35 8.17 -48.11 -3.58
CA GLU A 35 6.74 -48.39 -3.75
C GLU A 35 6.30 -49.37 -2.65
N ASP A 36 5.21 -49.08 -1.93
CA ASP A 36 4.21 -50.11 -1.59
C ASP A 36 2.90 -49.52 -1.04
N GLY A 37 1.81 -50.21 -1.36
CA GLY A 37 0.53 -50.36 -0.63
C GLY A 37 -0.16 -49.17 0.05
N ASP A 38 -1.44 -48.99 -0.28
CA ASP A 38 -2.44 -48.10 0.36
C ASP A 38 -2.21 -46.60 0.21
N ARG A 39 -2.94 -46.00 -0.74
CA ARG A 39 -3.06 -44.55 -0.89
C ARG A 39 -4.28 -44.04 -0.12
N PRO A 40 -4.14 -43.36 1.04
CA PRO A 40 -5.19 -42.50 1.53
C PRO A 40 -5.38 -41.38 0.51
N GLN A 41 -6.62 -41.17 0.06
CA GLN A 41 -6.99 -40.05 -0.80
C GLN A 41 -6.56 -38.73 -0.11
N PRO A 42 -5.73 -37.87 -0.74
CA PRO A 42 -5.39 -36.60 -0.13
C PRO A 42 -6.61 -35.67 -0.20
N SER A 43 -7.41 -35.74 0.86
CA SER A 43 -8.29 -34.67 1.31
C SER A 43 -7.42 -33.48 1.74
N SER A 44 -6.96 -32.68 0.78
CA SER A 44 -6.35 -31.38 1.09
C SER A 44 -6.91 -30.33 0.15
N LYS A 45 -8.00 -29.68 0.58
CA LYS A 45 -8.42 -28.39 0.02
C LYS A 45 -7.38 -27.36 0.44
N THR A 46 -6.23 -27.35 -0.23
CA THR A 46 -5.28 -26.25 -0.13
C THR A 46 -5.95 -25.04 -0.76
N PRO A 47 -6.14 -23.92 -0.04
CA PRO A 47 -6.71 -22.72 -0.62
C PRO A 47 -5.79 -22.26 -1.75
N ARG A 48 -6.30 -22.32 -2.98
CA ARG A 48 -5.55 -21.85 -4.15
C ARG A 48 -5.48 -20.34 -4.08
N ILE A 49 -4.29 -19.82 -3.77
CA ILE A 49 -4.01 -18.39 -3.88
C ILE A 49 -4.19 -18.02 -5.36
N PRO A 50 -5.13 -17.12 -5.69
CA PRO A 50 -5.34 -16.71 -7.08
C PRO A 50 -4.05 -16.06 -7.61
N LYS A 51 -3.70 -16.37 -8.85
CA LYS A 51 -2.59 -15.70 -9.53
C LYS A 51 -2.96 -14.24 -9.75
N ILE A 52 -2.01 -13.34 -9.53
CA ILE A 52 -2.19 -11.90 -9.73
C ILE A 52 -2.46 -11.57 -11.22
N TYR A 53 -1.84 -12.31 -12.15
CA TYR A 53 -2.04 -12.10 -13.59
C TYR A 53 -3.04 -13.10 -14.20
N THR A 54 -3.93 -12.59 -15.06
CA THR A 54 -4.96 -13.38 -15.75
C THR A 54 -4.78 -13.47 -17.27
N LYS A 55 -3.87 -12.64 -17.84
CA LYS A 55 -3.62 -12.50 -19.29
C LYS A 55 -4.79 -11.95 -20.12
N THR A 56 -5.92 -11.61 -19.49
CA THR A 56 -7.12 -11.10 -20.20
C THR A 56 -6.92 -9.69 -20.77
N GLY A 57 -5.86 -9.00 -20.35
CA GLY A 57 -5.50 -7.65 -20.79
C GLY A 57 -4.39 -7.57 -21.83
N ASP A 58 -3.87 -8.71 -22.31
CA ASP A 58 -2.72 -8.76 -23.23
C ASP A 58 -3.03 -8.18 -24.61
N LYS A 59 -4.31 -8.16 -25.00
CA LYS A 59 -4.80 -7.57 -26.26
C LYS A 59 -5.06 -6.05 -26.17
N GLY A 60 -4.65 -5.40 -25.08
CA GLY A 60 -4.85 -3.95 -24.92
C GLY A 60 -6.24 -3.53 -24.42
N PHE A 61 -7.06 -4.46 -23.92
CA PHE A 61 -8.39 -4.17 -23.37
C PHE A 61 -8.46 -4.50 -21.89
N SER A 62 -9.25 -3.75 -21.14
CA SER A 62 -9.57 -4.03 -19.74
C SER A 62 -11.08 -3.88 -19.48
N SER A 63 -11.53 -4.25 -18.28
CA SER A 63 -12.92 -4.12 -17.87
C SER A 63 -13.08 -2.98 -16.86
N THR A 64 -14.11 -2.18 -17.04
CA THR A 64 -14.59 -1.23 -16.02
C THR A 64 -15.28 -2.00 -14.87
N PHE A 65 -15.60 -1.31 -13.79
CA PHE A 65 -16.33 -1.91 -12.67
C PHE A 65 -17.74 -2.38 -13.04
N THR A 66 -18.32 -1.83 -14.12
CA THR A 66 -19.62 -2.24 -14.65
C THR A 66 -19.56 -3.53 -15.47
N GLY A 67 -18.34 -4.03 -15.76
CA GLY A 67 -18.08 -5.20 -16.61
C GLY A 67 -17.92 -4.86 -18.10
N GLU A 68 -18.13 -3.60 -18.49
CA GLU A 68 -17.89 -3.13 -19.85
C GLU A 68 -16.40 -3.26 -20.22
N ARG A 69 -16.10 -3.81 -21.40
CA ARG A 69 -14.71 -3.90 -21.89
C ARG A 69 -14.37 -2.70 -22.75
N ARG A 70 -13.31 -2.00 -22.39
CA ARG A 70 -12.81 -0.80 -23.07
C ARG A 70 -11.32 -0.95 -23.38
N PRO A 71 -10.79 -0.27 -24.41
CA PRO A 71 -9.35 -0.26 -24.67
C PRO A 71 -8.62 0.45 -23.52
N LYS A 72 -7.37 0.08 -23.25
CA LYS A 72 -6.61 0.56 -22.06
C LYS A 72 -6.24 2.04 -22.11
N ASP A 73 -6.31 2.66 -23.28
CA ASP A 73 -6.10 4.08 -23.55
C ASP A 73 -7.39 4.91 -23.44
N ASP A 74 -8.52 4.30 -23.03
CA ASP A 74 -9.75 5.03 -22.71
C ASP A 74 -9.54 5.96 -21.50
N GLN A 75 -10.15 7.15 -21.56
CA GLN A 75 -10.05 8.19 -20.52
C GLN A 75 -10.44 7.71 -19.12
N VAL A 76 -11.31 6.70 -19.00
CA VAL A 76 -11.64 6.08 -17.71
C VAL A 76 -10.42 5.44 -17.07
N PHE A 77 -9.61 4.72 -17.85
CA PHE A 77 -8.41 4.07 -17.31
C PHE A 77 -7.27 5.06 -17.08
N GLU A 78 -7.17 6.12 -17.90
CA GLU A 78 -6.25 7.22 -17.63
C GLU A 78 -6.57 7.84 -16.27
N ALA A 79 -7.82 8.25 -16.03
CA ALA A 79 -8.21 8.87 -14.77
C ALA A 79 -7.99 7.96 -13.55
N VAL A 80 -8.30 6.66 -13.67
CA VAL A 80 -8.03 5.67 -12.61
C VAL A 80 -6.53 5.49 -12.39
N GLY A 81 -5.74 5.40 -13.47
CA GLY A 81 -4.29 5.24 -13.42
C GLY A 81 -3.58 6.43 -12.78
N THR A 82 -3.94 7.66 -13.17
CA THR A 82 -3.38 8.88 -12.56
C THR A 82 -3.73 8.97 -11.07
N THR A 83 -4.92 8.52 -10.67
CA THR A 83 -5.33 8.46 -9.26
C THR A 83 -4.48 7.45 -8.47
N ASP A 84 -4.18 6.30 -9.06
CA ASP A 84 -3.31 5.26 -8.46
C ASP A 84 -1.85 5.74 -8.35
N GLU A 85 -1.36 6.47 -9.35
CA GLU A 85 -0.04 7.11 -9.33
C GLU A 85 0.07 8.16 -8.21
N LEU A 86 -0.94 9.01 -8.04
CA LEU A 86 -1.01 9.97 -6.93
C LEU A 86 -0.99 9.26 -5.57
N SER A 87 -1.78 8.20 -5.41
CA SER A 87 -1.80 7.40 -4.18
C SER A 87 -0.44 6.77 -3.87
N SER A 88 0.26 6.28 -4.90
CA SER A 88 1.61 5.73 -4.79
C SER A 88 2.64 6.80 -4.40
N ALA A 89 2.54 8.00 -4.99
CA ALA A 89 3.40 9.13 -4.65
C ALA A 89 3.21 9.59 -3.20
N ILE A 90 1.97 9.63 -2.70
CA ILE A 90 1.67 9.90 -1.29
C ILE A 90 2.29 8.82 -0.39
N GLY A 91 2.16 7.55 -0.76
CA GLY A 91 2.76 6.44 -0.02
C GLY A 91 4.28 6.56 0.06
N PHE A 92 4.93 6.93 -1.04
CA PHE A 92 6.37 7.19 -1.04
C PHE A 92 6.75 8.39 -0.15
N ALA A 93 5.98 9.48 -0.20
CA ALA A 93 6.21 10.64 0.66
C ALA A 93 6.07 10.32 2.14
N LEU A 94 5.13 9.43 2.52
CA LEU A 94 4.95 8.96 3.89
C LEU A 94 6.17 8.19 4.44
N GLU A 95 6.88 7.45 3.60
CA GLU A 95 8.10 6.73 4.00
C GLU A 95 9.27 7.68 4.34
N LEU A 96 9.22 8.94 3.89
CA LEU A 96 10.23 9.95 4.21
C LEU A 96 10.04 10.59 5.60
N VAL A 97 8.92 10.29 6.28
CA VAL A 97 8.61 10.84 7.61
C VAL A 97 9.43 10.12 8.68
N THR A 98 10.41 10.79 9.26
CA THR A 98 11.36 10.20 10.21
C THR A 98 10.80 10.07 11.63
N GLU A 99 9.94 11.00 12.03
CA GLU A 99 9.38 11.08 13.38
C GLU A 99 7.97 10.49 13.43
N LYS A 100 7.64 9.81 14.52
CA LYS A 100 6.32 9.19 14.72
C LYS A 100 5.35 10.14 15.40
N GLY A 101 4.06 9.95 15.13
CA GLY A 101 2.98 10.66 15.83
C GLY A 101 2.59 11.99 15.18
N HIS A 102 3.04 12.27 13.97
CA HIS A 102 2.53 13.40 13.21
C HIS A 102 1.11 13.17 12.74
N THR A 103 0.20 14.09 13.09
CA THR A 103 -1.21 14.02 12.69
C THR A 103 -1.39 13.96 11.17
N PHE A 104 -0.54 14.66 10.40
CA PHE A 104 -0.61 14.65 8.93
C PHE A 104 -0.36 13.27 8.33
N ALA A 105 0.36 12.37 9.02
CA ALA A 105 0.58 11.01 8.51
C ALA A 105 -0.72 10.20 8.47
N GLU A 106 -1.56 10.34 9.50
CA GLU A 106 -2.89 9.74 9.53
C GLU A 106 -3.83 10.38 8.51
N GLU A 107 -3.74 11.71 8.32
CA GLU A 107 -4.50 12.45 7.31
C GLU A 107 -4.14 12.00 5.88
N LEU A 108 -2.85 11.82 5.56
CA LEU A 108 -2.39 11.28 4.28
C LEU A 108 -2.84 9.83 4.06
N GLN A 109 -2.82 9.00 5.11
CA GLN A 109 -3.36 7.63 5.01
C GLN A 109 -4.87 7.63 4.73
N LYS A 110 -5.64 8.53 5.37
CA LYS A 110 -7.07 8.74 5.05
C LYS A 110 -7.26 9.19 3.60
N ILE A 111 -6.39 10.05 3.08
CA ILE A 111 -6.41 10.47 1.68
C ILE A 111 -6.20 9.27 0.75
N GLN A 112 -5.22 8.39 1.01
CA GLN A 112 -5.02 7.18 0.19
C GLN A 112 -6.27 6.28 0.16
N CYS A 113 -6.95 6.08 1.31
CA CYS A 113 -8.23 5.37 1.36
C CYS A 113 -9.30 6.06 0.51
N THR A 114 -9.38 7.39 0.59
CA THR A 114 -10.35 8.17 -0.20
C THR A 114 -10.04 8.11 -1.70
N LEU A 115 -8.76 8.08 -2.10
CA LEU A 115 -8.36 7.92 -3.50
C LEU A 115 -8.76 6.54 -4.06
N GLN A 116 -8.77 5.49 -3.23
CA GLN A 116 -9.30 4.18 -3.62
C GLN A 116 -10.82 4.25 -3.92
N ASP A 117 -11.57 4.99 -3.10
CA ASP A 117 -13.00 5.24 -3.34
C ASP A 117 -13.23 6.06 -4.61
N VAL A 118 -12.41 7.10 -4.84
CA VAL A 118 -12.42 7.89 -6.07
C VAL A 118 -12.13 7.01 -7.29
N GLY A 119 -11.10 6.17 -7.24
CA GLY A 119 -10.77 5.21 -8.30
C GLY A 119 -11.93 4.26 -8.61
N SER A 120 -12.63 3.78 -7.58
CA SER A 120 -13.82 2.93 -7.74
C SER A 120 -14.98 3.67 -8.43
N ALA A 121 -15.18 4.95 -8.10
CA ALA A 121 -16.18 5.80 -8.75
C ALA A 121 -15.83 6.11 -10.21
N LEU A 122 -14.57 6.46 -10.50
CA LEU A 122 -14.08 6.71 -11.85
C LEU A 122 -14.20 5.46 -12.73
N ALA A 123 -13.88 4.28 -12.18
CA ALA A 123 -14.01 3.01 -12.86
C ALA A 123 -15.48 2.59 -13.12
N THR A 124 -16.47 3.38 -12.72
CA THR A 124 -17.91 3.12 -12.88
C THR A 124 -18.59 4.19 -13.76
N PRO A 125 -18.40 4.16 -15.10
CA PRO A 125 -19.00 5.16 -15.98
C PRO A 125 -20.52 5.14 -15.91
N ARG A 126 -21.15 6.31 -15.70
CA ARG A 126 -22.62 6.43 -15.57
C ARG A 126 -23.39 5.92 -16.78
N SER A 127 -22.80 6.01 -17.97
CA SER A 127 -23.39 5.50 -19.22
C SER A 127 -23.59 3.99 -19.24
N SER A 128 -22.79 3.23 -18.47
CA SER A 128 -22.84 1.77 -18.40
C SER A 128 -23.27 1.24 -17.03
N ALA A 129 -23.52 2.14 -16.06
CA ALA A 129 -23.80 1.79 -14.69
C ALA A 129 -25.26 1.38 -14.49
N ARG A 130 -25.48 0.33 -13.70
CA ARG A 130 -26.79 -0.03 -13.15
C ARG A 130 -26.98 0.68 -11.81
N GLU A 131 -28.23 0.77 -11.35
CA GLU A 131 -28.57 1.38 -10.06
C GLU A 131 -27.75 0.82 -8.89
N ALA A 132 -27.53 -0.50 -8.88
CA ALA A 132 -26.67 -1.16 -7.89
C ALA A 132 -25.23 -0.59 -7.91
N HIS A 133 -24.63 -0.40 -9.08
CA HIS A 133 -23.27 0.13 -9.20
C HIS A 133 -23.20 1.56 -8.65
N LEU A 134 -24.16 2.40 -9.00
CA LEU A 134 -24.23 3.80 -8.57
C LEU A 134 -24.40 3.94 -7.05
N LYS A 135 -25.11 3.00 -6.41
CA LYS A 135 -25.27 2.98 -4.95
C LYS A 135 -23.95 2.71 -4.23
N TYR A 136 -23.10 1.84 -4.78
CA TYR A 136 -21.81 1.50 -4.18
C TYR A 136 -20.72 2.53 -4.45
N THR A 137 -20.85 3.30 -5.55
CA THR A 137 -19.82 4.26 -5.97
C THR A 137 -20.23 5.72 -5.80
N ALA A 138 -21.27 5.97 -4.99
CA ALA A 138 -21.69 7.31 -4.66
C ALA A 138 -20.61 8.03 -3.83
N PHE A 139 -19.96 9.02 -4.42
CA PHE A 139 -18.98 9.86 -3.73
C PHE A 139 -19.67 10.98 -2.95
N LYS A 140 -19.50 10.99 -1.63
CA LYS A 140 -20.10 11.98 -0.72
C LYS A 140 -19.19 13.21 -0.60
N ALA A 141 -19.77 14.35 -0.22
CA ALA A 141 -19.01 15.58 0.01
C ALA A 141 -18.19 15.59 1.33
N GLY A 142 -18.33 14.58 2.19
CA GLY A 142 -17.67 14.52 3.50
C GLY A 142 -16.14 14.72 3.45
N PRO A 143 -15.40 13.96 2.62
CA PRO A 143 -13.94 14.13 2.50
C PRO A 143 -13.52 15.52 1.99
N ILE A 144 -14.37 16.19 1.18
CA ILE A 144 -14.09 17.54 0.69
C ILE A 144 -14.08 18.53 1.86
N LEU A 145 -15.10 18.47 2.72
CA LEU A 145 -15.21 19.32 3.90
C LEU A 145 -14.09 19.03 4.92
N GLU A 146 -13.65 17.78 5.03
CA GLU A 146 -12.53 17.41 5.90
C GLU A 146 -11.21 18.02 5.39
N LEU A 147 -10.98 18.00 4.07
CA LEU A 147 -9.83 18.66 3.45
C LEU A 147 -9.85 20.18 3.65
N GLU A 148 -10.99 20.83 3.48
CA GLU A 148 -11.15 22.27 3.73
C GLU A 148 -10.76 22.64 5.17
N GLN A 149 -11.22 21.85 6.16
CA GLN A 149 -10.85 22.05 7.56
C GLN A 149 -9.35 21.88 7.81
N TRP A 150 -8.70 20.91 7.16
CA TRP A 150 -7.25 20.72 7.28
C TRP A 150 -6.48 21.86 6.63
N ILE A 151 -6.91 22.34 5.46
CA ILE A 151 -6.32 23.50 4.79
C ILE A 151 -6.37 24.72 5.70
N ASP A 152 -7.52 25.02 6.31
CA ASP A 152 -7.68 26.14 7.24
C ASP A 152 -6.78 25.99 8.48
N LYS A 153 -6.73 24.78 9.06
CA LYS A 153 -5.88 24.46 10.21
C LYS A 153 -4.40 24.70 9.90
N TYR A 154 -3.90 24.23 8.76
CA TYR A 154 -2.49 24.40 8.39
C TYR A 154 -2.16 25.85 7.97
N THR A 155 -3.07 26.50 7.25
CA THR A 155 -2.89 27.89 6.80
C THR A 155 -2.80 28.86 7.98
N SER A 156 -3.60 28.65 9.03
CA SER A 156 -3.61 29.51 10.23
C SER A 156 -2.28 29.55 11.00
N GLN A 157 -1.41 28.55 10.77
CA GLN A 157 -0.10 28.44 11.41
C GLN A 157 1.03 29.05 10.59
N LEU A 158 0.75 29.49 9.36
CA LEU A 158 1.73 30.02 8.42
C LEU A 158 1.64 31.54 8.30
N PRO A 159 2.75 32.24 8.02
CA PRO A 159 2.70 33.67 7.71
C PRO A 159 1.98 33.93 6.38
N PRO A 160 1.38 35.12 6.19
CA PRO A 160 0.74 35.48 4.93
C PRO A 160 1.72 35.40 3.74
N LEU A 161 1.31 34.71 2.68
CA LEU A 161 2.12 34.55 1.47
C LEU A 161 1.98 35.79 0.56
N THR A 162 3.12 36.36 0.15
CA THR A 162 3.16 37.57 -0.70
C THR A 162 3.69 37.34 -2.12
N ALA A 163 4.29 36.17 -2.39
CA ALA A 163 4.83 35.77 -3.68
C ALA A 163 4.76 34.24 -3.86
N PHE A 164 4.93 33.76 -5.10
CA PHE A 164 4.96 32.32 -5.39
C PHE A 164 6.19 31.63 -4.77
N ILE A 165 6.02 30.37 -4.34
CA ILE A 165 7.09 29.50 -3.83
C ILE A 165 7.62 28.61 -4.95
N LEU A 166 8.93 28.36 -4.96
CA LEU A 166 9.56 27.38 -5.84
C LEU A 166 9.46 25.98 -5.20
N PRO A 167 8.89 24.98 -5.89
CA PRO A 167 8.83 23.59 -5.42
C PRO A 167 10.20 22.92 -5.33
#